data_AF-M0ZPU4-F1
#
_entry.id   AF-M0ZPU4-F1
#
_cell.length_a   1.000
_cell.length_b   1.000
_cell.length_c   1.000
_cell.angle_alpha   90.00
_cell.angle_beta   90.00
_cell.angle_gamma   90.00
#
_symmetry.space_group_name_H-M   'P 1'
#
loop_
_entity.id
_entity.type
_entity.pdbx_description
1 polymer ?
#
loop_
_entity_poly.entity_id
_entity_poly.type
_entity_poly.pdbx_seq_one_letter_code
_entity_poly.pdbx_strand_id
1 'polypeptide(L)' 'MCLQVCDDEVAYMTCPSSGDEQISPVCVNCCTAGEGCKLFRADGSLICTGTPE' A
#
# COMPACT_ATOMS: atom_id res chain seq x y z
N MET A 1 -7.00 -4.80 14.68
CA MET A 1 -6.16 -6.00 14.43
C MET A 1 -6.22 -6.29 12.95
N CYS A 2 -5.22 -5.81 12.23
CA CYS A 2 -5.00 -6.18 10.84
C CYS A 2 -4.26 -7.52 10.74
N LEU A 3 -4.69 -8.39 9.83
CA LEU A 3 -3.88 -9.54 9.43
C LEU A 3 -2.68 -9.06 8.60
N GLN A 4 -1.49 -9.57 8.90
CA GLN A 4 -0.28 -9.31 8.11
C GLN A 4 -0.21 -10.25 6.90
N VAL A 5 -1.22 -10.16 6.03
CA VAL A 5 -1.25 -10.88 4.75
C VAL A 5 -0.72 -9.98 3.64
N CYS A 6 0.17 -10.52 2.81
CA CYS A 6 0.59 -9.84 1.59
C CYS A 6 -0.58 -9.88 0.60
N ASP A 7 -0.89 -8.74 -0.01
CA ASP A 7 -1.86 -8.67 -1.08
C ASP A 7 -1.11 -8.74 -2.42
N ASP A 8 -1.20 -9.87 -3.12
CA ASP A 8 -0.52 -10.10 -4.41
C ASP A 8 -1.01 -9.15 -5.52
N GLU A 9 -2.13 -8.45 -5.34
CA GLU A 9 -2.56 -7.42 -6.28
C GLU A 9 -1.71 -6.14 -6.18
N VAL A 10 -1.04 -5.93 -5.04
CA VAL A 10 -0.19 -4.77 -4.80
C VAL A 10 1.13 -4.93 -5.51
N ALA A 11 1.36 -4.10 -6.52
CA ALA A 11 2.66 -4.03 -7.20
C ALA A 11 3.61 -3.05 -6.51
N TYR A 12 3.08 -1.91 -6.08
CA TYR A 12 3.85 -0.87 -5.40
C TYR A 12 2.94 -0.03 -4.49
N MET A 13 3.55 0.70 -3.56
CA MET A 13 2.87 1.69 -2.74
C MET A 13 3.56 3.04 -2.81
N THR A 14 2.81 4.11 -2.61
CA THR A 14 3.35 5.45 -2.38
C THR A 14 2.87 5.96 -1.04
N CYS A 15 3.75 6.56 -0.25
CA CYS A 15 3.41 7.09 1.07
C CYS A 15 3.67 8.58 1.11
N PRO A 16 2.82 9.37 1.79
CA PRO A 16 3.04 10.81 1.94
C PRO A 16 4.39 11.13 2.60
N SER A 17 4.89 10.25 3.48
CA SER A 17 6.21 10.39 4.10
C SER A 17 7.39 10.26 3.12
N SER A 18 7.22 9.49 2.04
CA SER A 18 8.21 9.31 0.98
C SER A 18 7.87 10.11 -0.29
N GLY A 19 6.76 10.85 -0.28
CA GLY A 19 6.24 11.56 -1.44
C GLY A 19 5.73 10.63 -2.54
N ASP A 20 6.20 10.86 -3.77
CA ASP A 20 5.83 10.10 -4.97
C ASP A 20 6.72 8.88 -5.23
N GLU A 21 7.57 8.51 -4.26
CA GLU A 21 8.42 7.33 -4.40
C GLU A 21 7.59 6.05 -4.45
N GLN A 22 7.78 5.28 -5.52
CA GLN A 22 7.13 3.98 -5.73
C GLN A 22 7.93 2.90 -5.01
N ILE A 23 7.43 2.50 -3.84
CA ILE A 23 8.05 1.47 -3.02
C ILE A 23 7.56 0.12 -3.54
N SER A 24 8.48 -0.70 -4.05
CA SER A 24 8.21 -2.04 -4.58
C SER A 24 9.40 -3.00 -4.36
N PRO A 25 9.17 -4.32 -4.21
CA PRO A 25 7.90 -4.97 -3.92
C PRO A 25 7.54 -4.81 -2.43
N VAL A 26 6.25 -4.74 -2.12
CA VAL A 26 5.77 -4.48 -0.76
C VAL A 26 4.74 -5.53 -0.35
N CYS A 27 5.07 -6.31 0.69
CA CYS A 27 4.12 -7.22 1.32
C CYS A 27 3.28 -6.43 2.33
N VAL A 28 2.14 -5.94 1.88
CA VAL A 28 1.23 -5.10 2.67
C VAL A 28 -0.16 -5.24 2.09
N ASN A 29 -1.17 -5.09 2.94
CA ASN A 29 -2.57 -4.91 2.55
C ASN A 29 -3.09 -3.55 3.03
N CYS A 30 -4.31 -3.20 2.64
CA CYS A 30 -4.94 -1.92 3.01
C CYS A 30 -4.98 -1.64 4.51
N CYS A 31 -5.06 -2.68 5.33
CA CYS A 31 -5.16 -2.57 6.77
C CYS A 31 -3.77 -2.36 7.40
N THR A 32 -2.74 -3.02 6.87
CA THR A 32 -1.36 -2.87 7.37
C THR A 32 -0.61 -1.69 6.74
N ALA A 33 -1.16 -1.09 5.68
CA ALA A 33 -0.57 0.09 5.07
C ALA A 33 -0.57 1.25 6.06
N GLY A 34 0.56 1.95 6.16
CA GLY A 34 0.67 3.13 7.00
C GLY A 34 -0.37 4.18 6.62
N GLU A 35 -0.78 5.00 7.59
CA GLU A 35 -1.73 6.09 7.38
C GLU A 35 -1.35 6.94 6.16
N GLY A 36 -2.28 7.06 5.21
CA GLY A 36 -2.10 7.84 3.99
C GLY A 36 -1.30 7.15 2.89
N CYS A 37 -0.72 5.97 3.13
CA CYS A 37 -0.03 5.20 2.10
C CYS A 37 -1.02 4.60 1.10
N LYS A 38 -0.81 4.86 -0.18
CA LYS A 38 -1.65 4.37 -1.28
C LYS A 38 -1.02 3.14 -1.89
N LEU A 39 -1.82 2.09 -2.04
CA LEU A 39 -1.42 0.83 -2.67
C LEU A 39 -1.93 0.82 -4.11
N PHE A 40 -1.07 0.41 -5.05
CA PHE A 40 -1.38 0.40 -6.47
C PHE A 40 -1.12 -0.97 -7.09
N ARG A 41 -1.95 -1.32 -8.07
CA ARG A 41 -1.74 -2.47 -8.94
C ARG A 41 -0.63 -2.18 -9.95
N ALA A 42 -0.14 -3.22 -10.62
CA ALA A 42 0.84 -3.09 -11.70
C ALA A 42 0.35 -2.21 -12.87
N ASP A 43 -0.97 -2.12 -13.05
CA ASP A 43 -1.63 -1.26 -14.05
C ASP A 43 -1.73 0.22 -13.61
N GLY A 44 -1.27 0.58 -12.41
CA GLY A 44 -1.37 1.92 -11.84
C GLY A 44 -2.72 2.24 -11.20
N SER A 45 -3.64 1.28 -11.17
CA SER A 45 -4.92 1.41 -10.47
C SER A 45 -4.74 1.46 -8.96
N LEU A 46 -5.33 2.47 -8.30
CA LEU A 46 -5.37 2.56 -6.84
C LEU A 46 -6.22 1.43 -6.27
N ILE A 47 -5.64 0.63 -5.38
CA ILE A 47 -6.33 -0.44 -4.65
C ILE A 47 -7.03 0.15 -3.44
N CYS A 48 -6.26 0.85 -2.60
CA CYS A 48 -6.74 1.45 -1.36
C CYS A 48 -5.72 2.43 -0.78
N THR A 49 -6.15 3.18 0.22
CA THR A 49 -5.28 4.02 1.04
C THR A 49 -5.26 3.46 2.45
N GLY A 50 -4.08 3.25 3.01
CA GLY A 50 -3.85 2.83 4.38
C GLY A 50 -4.48 3.81 5.35
N THR A 51 -5.24 3.27 6.29
CA THR A 51 -5.89 4.02 7.36
C THR A 51 -5.25 3.64 8.68
N PRO A 52 -5.15 4.58 9.64
CA PRO A 52 -4.75 4.23 10.99
C PRO A 52 -5.76 3.21 11.57
N GLU A 53 -5.26 2.19 12.27
CA GLU A 53 -6.09 1.37 13.17
C GLU A 53 -6.54 2.15 14.41
#